data_AF-A0AAV0NIX7-F1
#
_entry.id   AF-A0AAV0NIX7-F1
#
_cell.length_a   1.000
_cell.length_b   1.000
_cell.length_c   1.000
_cell.angle_alpha   90.00
_cell.angle_beta   90.00
_cell.angle_gamma   90.00
#
_symmetry.space_group_name_H-M   'P 1'
#
loop_
_entity.id
_entity.type
_entity.pdbx_description
1 polymer ?
#
loop_
_entity_poly.entity_id
_entity_poly.type
_entity_poly.pdbx_seq_one_letter_code
_entity_poly.pdbx_strand_id
1 'polypeptide(L)'
;MKALNESDADRISSLPDDVIQSILAFLPVKDGAKTATLSKQWRHNWGATAKLVFNGGFCQISAVEDYVLKASKLMWEIYKALLLHEGPITELVLEIPGLRPCTDMDLMMLFVSKKSVQKLTLSFYEKRALEDKISSALFTARQLSYLRLRNCEFSAPSWFLGFSKLARLDLYGVHVPSPSNFCEDFLPKCPVLQHLIFVIQGSDSRKAELVSPSLKVFESNLWNVCFKHTPFLSTVRIELMDVYQNDKLSKYRAYDPDIAAAFSSLPAIEKLIIGGQWMGVSFDFAFAFV
;
A
#
# COMPACT_ATOMS: atom_id res chain seq x y z
N MET A 1 57.66 -5.58 17.64
CA MET A 1 56.55 -5.14 16.78
C MET A 1 56.02 -6.36 16.05
N LYS A 2 54.79 -6.78 16.32
CA LYS A 2 54.17 -7.94 15.63
C LYS A 2 53.56 -7.41 14.34
N ALA A 3 54.10 -7.82 13.19
CA ALA A 3 53.48 -7.58 11.89
C ALA A 3 52.14 -8.34 11.86
N LEU A 4 51.03 -7.63 11.63
CA LEU A 4 49.74 -8.24 11.38
C LEU A 4 49.79 -8.84 9.97
N ASN A 5 49.53 -10.15 9.85
CA ASN A 5 49.42 -10.83 8.56
C ASN A 5 48.30 -10.18 7.74
N GLU A 6 48.57 -9.85 6.47
CA GLU A 6 47.59 -9.30 5.51
C GLU A 6 46.38 -10.23 5.26
N SER A 7 46.46 -11.50 5.66
CA SER A 7 45.39 -12.49 5.52
C SER A 7 44.29 -12.43 6.58
N ASP A 8 44.42 -11.58 7.60
CA ASP A 8 43.46 -11.44 8.72
C ASP A 8 42.77 -10.06 8.75
N ALA A 9 42.92 -9.26 7.68
CA ALA A 9 42.23 -7.98 7.57
C ALA A 9 40.71 -8.23 7.54
N ASP A 10 39.98 -7.68 8.51
CA ASP A 10 38.52 -7.76 8.56
C ASP A 10 37.92 -6.90 7.44
N ARG A 11 37.83 -7.51 6.26
CA ARG A 11 37.37 -6.86 5.03
C ARG A 11 35.91 -6.41 5.13
N ILE A 12 35.10 -7.13 5.91
CA ILE A 12 33.66 -6.85 6.08
C ILE A 12 33.46 -5.60 6.93
N SER A 13 34.22 -5.45 8.03
CA SER A 13 34.17 -4.25 8.86
C SER A 13 34.78 -3.01 8.21
N SER A 14 35.60 -3.17 7.15
CA SER A 14 36.25 -2.08 6.43
C SER A 14 35.50 -1.60 5.18
N LEU A 15 34.31 -2.12 4.90
CA LEU A 15 33.54 -1.72 3.72
C LEU A 15 33.11 -0.25 3.80
N PRO A 16 33.13 0.49 2.67
CA PRO A 16 32.52 1.82 2.58
C PRO A 16 31.03 1.84 2.93
N ASP A 17 30.54 2.96 3.47
CA ASP A 17 29.14 3.09 3.92
C ASP A 17 28.11 2.85 2.81
N ASP A 18 28.36 3.33 1.60
CA ASP A 18 27.50 3.14 0.43
C ASP A 18 27.37 1.66 0.04
N VAL A 19 28.45 0.89 0.16
CA VAL A 19 28.43 -0.57 -0.06
C VAL A 19 27.64 -1.26 1.05
N ILE A 20 27.83 -0.87 2.32
CA ILE A 20 27.07 -1.42 3.45
C ILE A 20 25.57 -1.13 3.27
N GLN A 21 25.19 0.11 2.96
CA GLN A 21 23.80 0.49 2.67
C GLN A 21 23.21 -0.31 1.52
N SER A 22 23.98 -0.54 0.46
CA SER A 22 23.56 -1.37 -0.66
C SER A 22 23.29 -2.81 -0.22
N ILE A 23 24.18 -3.41 0.58
CA ILE A 23 23.97 -4.76 1.14
C ILE A 23 22.72 -4.78 2.02
N LEU A 24 22.58 -3.82 2.94
CA LEU A 24 21.43 -3.73 3.85
C LEU A 24 20.10 -3.60 3.09
N ALA A 25 20.07 -2.90 1.95
CA ALA A 25 18.89 -2.77 1.12
C ALA A 25 18.40 -4.09 0.51
N PHE A 26 19.27 -5.09 0.38
CA PHE A 26 18.93 -6.44 -0.09
C PHE A 26 18.62 -7.43 1.03
N LEU A 27 18.93 -7.09 2.29
CA LEU A 27 18.71 -7.99 3.42
C LEU A 27 17.29 -7.83 3.98
N PRO A 28 16.63 -8.93 4.37
CA PRO A 28 15.45 -8.85 5.23
C PRO A 28 15.78 -8.08 6.51
N VAL A 29 14.81 -7.31 7.04
CA VAL A 29 15.02 -6.45 8.23
C VAL A 29 15.65 -7.20 9.41
N LYS A 30 15.28 -8.47 9.63
CA LYS A 30 15.84 -9.31 10.69
C LYS A 30 17.34 -9.55 10.50
N ASP A 31 17.76 -9.84 9.28
CA ASP A 31 19.15 -10.15 8.98
C ASP A 31 19.98 -8.87 8.89
N GLY A 32 19.43 -7.81 8.31
CA GLY A 32 19.99 -6.45 8.39
C GLY A 32 20.25 -6.03 9.83
N ALA A 33 19.29 -6.20 10.74
CA ALA A 33 19.47 -5.91 12.16
C ALA A 33 20.59 -6.74 12.82
N LYS A 34 20.75 -8.02 12.43
CA LYS A 34 21.87 -8.84 12.94
C LYS A 34 23.23 -8.31 12.50
N THR A 35 23.33 -7.73 11.31
CA THR A 35 24.61 -7.17 10.83
C THR A 35 25.13 -6.03 11.73
N ALA A 36 24.25 -5.38 12.51
CA ALA A 36 24.63 -4.37 13.50
C ALA A 36 25.55 -4.89 14.63
N THR A 37 25.75 -6.22 14.72
CA THR A 37 26.72 -6.85 15.64
C THR A 37 28.11 -7.01 15.03
N LEU A 38 28.25 -6.88 13.71
CA LEU A 38 29.53 -7.09 13.00
C LEU A 38 30.55 -5.99 13.37
N SER A 39 30.14 -4.73 13.34
CA SER A 39 31.00 -3.61 13.73
C SER A 39 30.19 -2.37 14.11
N LYS A 40 30.85 -1.35 14.66
CA LYS A 40 30.22 -0.04 14.94
C LYS A 40 29.69 0.62 13.65
N GLN A 41 30.40 0.46 12.54
CA GLN A 41 30.01 1.02 11.25
C GLN A 41 28.75 0.34 10.70
N TRP A 42 28.67 -0.99 10.77
CA TRP A 42 27.46 -1.73 10.39
C TRP A 42 26.25 -1.35 11.27
N ARG A 43 26.46 -1.15 12.57
CA ARG A 43 25.39 -0.67 13.47
C ARG A 43 24.88 0.71 13.09
N HIS A 44 25.79 1.64 12.80
CA HIS A 44 25.43 2.99 12.39
C HIS A 44 24.67 2.98 11.06
N ASN A 45 25.17 2.24 10.07
CA ASN A 45 24.52 2.11 8.77
C ASN A 45 23.15 1.45 8.88
N TRP A 46 23.01 0.38 9.69
CA TRP A 46 21.71 -0.22 9.98
C TRP A 46 20.73 0.81 10.56
N GLY A 47 21.15 1.58 11.57
CA GLY A 47 20.34 2.63 12.17
C GLY A 47 19.99 3.79 11.23
N ALA A 48 20.67 3.93 10.10
CA ALA A 48 20.40 4.92 9.06
C ALA A 48 19.51 4.38 7.91
N THR A 49 19.11 3.11 7.97
CA THR A 49 18.35 2.46 6.87
C THR A 49 16.97 3.10 6.71
N ALA A 50 16.73 3.72 5.55
CA ALA A 50 15.51 4.50 5.33
C ALA A 50 14.28 3.66 4.94
N LYS A 51 14.45 2.38 4.64
CA LYS A 51 13.40 1.44 4.21
C LYS A 51 13.36 0.23 5.12
N LEU A 52 12.23 0.01 5.79
CA LEU A 52 12.02 -1.11 6.69
C LEU A 52 10.84 -1.97 6.19
N VAL A 53 11.12 -3.24 5.88
CA VAL A 53 10.15 -4.20 5.36
C VAL A 53 9.97 -5.36 6.32
N PHE A 54 8.77 -5.49 6.87
CA PHE A 54 8.35 -6.59 7.73
C PHE A 54 7.27 -7.39 7.00
N ASN A 55 7.61 -8.59 6.52
CA ASN A 55 6.69 -9.45 5.78
C ASN A 55 6.56 -10.84 6.42
N GLY A 56 5.77 -11.74 5.80
CA GLY A 56 5.59 -13.11 6.29
C GLY A 56 6.89 -13.90 6.49
N GLY A 57 7.95 -13.61 5.72
CA GLY A 57 9.27 -14.24 5.92
C GLY A 57 9.95 -13.84 7.25
N PHE A 58 9.51 -12.75 7.87
CA PHE A 58 9.92 -12.34 9.22
C PHE A 58 9.37 -13.29 10.30
N CYS A 59 8.30 -14.03 9.99
CA CYS A 59 7.52 -14.80 10.95
C CYS A 59 7.42 -16.27 10.51
N GLN A 60 8.20 -17.16 11.11
CA GLN A 60 7.95 -18.60 11.02
C GLN A 60 6.71 -18.92 11.90
N ILE A 61 5.51 -18.59 11.43
CA ILE A 61 4.26 -18.91 12.14
C ILE A 61 3.74 -20.23 11.57
N SER A 62 3.77 -21.28 12.38
CA SER A 62 3.55 -22.66 11.95
C SER A 62 2.15 -23.24 12.25
N ALA A 63 1.17 -22.45 12.72
CA ALA A 63 -0.19 -22.97 12.99
C ALA A 63 -1.30 -21.90 12.94
N VAL A 64 -2.44 -22.25 12.32
CA VAL A 64 -3.61 -21.40 11.94
C VAL A 64 -4.35 -20.76 13.12
N GLU A 65 -4.33 -21.38 14.30
CA GLU A 65 -5.14 -20.90 15.44
C GLU A 65 -4.41 -19.89 16.36
N ASP A 66 -3.11 -19.70 16.18
CA ASP A 66 -2.27 -18.85 17.06
C ASP A 66 -1.75 -17.58 16.36
N TYR A 67 -2.23 -17.28 15.14
CA TYR A 67 -1.73 -16.18 14.32
C TYR A 67 -1.97 -14.80 14.95
N VAL A 68 -3.15 -14.58 15.55
CA VAL A 68 -3.52 -13.27 16.10
C VAL A 68 -2.64 -12.88 17.29
N LEU A 69 -2.54 -13.75 18.31
CA LEU A 69 -1.72 -13.49 19.51
C LEU A 69 -0.25 -13.32 19.16
N LYS A 70 0.27 -14.15 18.24
CA LYS A 70 1.64 -14.03 17.73
C LYS A 70 1.85 -12.74 16.94
N ALA A 71 0.90 -12.35 16.08
CA ALA A 71 0.97 -11.12 15.30
C ALA A 71 0.94 -9.88 16.21
N SER A 72 0.09 -9.84 17.23
CA SER A 72 0.06 -8.74 18.21
C SER A 72 1.37 -8.63 18.98
N LYS A 73 1.92 -9.75 19.48
CA LYS A 73 3.22 -9.75 20.16
C LYS A 73 4.34 -9.28 19.23
N LEU A 74 4.34 -9.75 17.99
CA LEU A 74 5.32 -9.35 17.00
C LEU A 74 5.20 -7.87 16.65
N MET A 75 3.99 -7.35 16.50
CA MET A 75 3.73 -5.93 16.25
C MET A 75 4.35 -5.07 17.36
N TRP A 76 4.24 -5.50 18.62
CA TRP A 76 4.89 -4.81 19.74
C TRP A 76 6.41 -4.83 19.66
N GLU A 77 7.02 -5.96 19.29
CA GLU A 77 8.47 -6.03 19.09
C GLU A 77 8.95 -5.18 17.90
N ILE A 78 8.16 -5.12 16.82
CA ILE A 78 8.41 -4.22 15.69
C ILE A 78 8.33 -2.78 16.16
N TYR A 79 7.30 -2.40 16.90
CA TYR A 79 7.15 -1.06 17.44
C TYR A 79 8.35 -0.65 18.32
N LYS A 80 8.83 -1.53 19.20
CA LYS A 80 10.06 -1.28 19.98
C LYS A 80 11.28 -1.09 19.08
N ALA A 81 11.47 -1.96 18.09
CA ALA A 81 12.59 -1.84 17.16
C ALA A 81 12.55 -0.51 16.39
N LEU A 82 11.35 -0.08 15.99
CA LEU A 82 11.11 1.21 15.33
C LEU A 82 11.42 2.39 16.25
N LEU A 83 11.07 2.33 17.54
CA LEU A 83 11.43 3.35 18.52
C LEU A 83 12.95 3.50 18.70
N LEU A 84 13.69 2.39 18.60
CA LEU A 84 15.15 2.38 18.71
C LEU A 84 15.86 2.79 17.41
N HIS A 85 15.13 2.98 16.31
CA HIS A 85 15.71 3.41 15.04
C HIS A 85 16.05 4.91 15.09
N GLU A 86 17.35 5.23 15.01
CA GLU A 86 17.87 6.59 15.14
C GLU A 86 17.70 7.41 13.85
N GLY A 87 17.84 6.78 12.68
CA GLY A 87 17.74 7.44 11.38
C GLY A 87 16.31 7.70 10.89
N PRO A 88 16.17 8.46 9.78
CA PRO A 88 14.88 8.68 9.14
C PRO A 88 14.33 7.38 8.57
N ILE A 89 13.02 7.17 8.67
CA ILE A 89 12.33 6.05 8.03
C ILE A 89 11.43 6.65 6.97
N THR A 90 11.84 6.53 5.71
CA THR A 90 11.07 7.05 4.57
C THR A 90 10.02 6.07 4.08
N GLU A 91 10.29 4.77 4.20
CA GLU A 91 9.42 3.70 3.71
C GLU A 91 9.24 2.62 4.78
N LEU A 92 7.99 2.35 5.15
CA LEU A 92 7.61 1.29 6.08
C LEU A 92 6.60 0.35 5.40
N VAL A 93 6.92 -0.93 5.43
CA VAL A 93 6.07 -1.99 4.85
C VAL A 93 5.77 -3.01 5.95
N LEU A 94 4.48 -3.20 6.25
CA LEU A 94 3.95 -4.19 7.20
C LEU A 94 3.01 -5.15 6.48
N GLU A 95 3.51 -6.33 6.13
CA GLU A 95 2.79 -7.39 5.40
C GLU A 95 2.88 -8.71 6.16
N ILE A 96 2.33 -8.72 7.37
CA ILE A 96 2.48 -9.83 8.31
C ILE A 96 1.20 -10.68 8.30
N PRO A 97 1.30 -12.01 8.07
CA PRO A 97 0.16 -12.91 8.20
C PRO A 97 -0.45 -12.83 9.60
N GLY A 98 -1.78 -12.73 9.67
CA GLY A 98 -2.51 -12.59 10.94
C GLY A 98 -2.53 -11.17 11.51
N LEU A 99 -1.86 -10.20 10.88
CA LEU A 99 -2.02 -8.78 11.23
C LEU A 99 -3.47 -8.37 11.00
N ARG A 100 -4.06 -7.73 12.01
CA ARG A 100 -5.39 -7.12 11.92
C ARG A 100 -5.29 -5.60 12.09
N PRO A 101 -6.20 -4.84 11.46
CA PRO A 101 -6.48 -3.50 11.92
C PRO A 101 -7.02 -3.60 13.36
N CYS A 102 -6.37 -2.98 14.32
CA CYS A 102 -6.85 -2.93 15.70
C CYS A 102 -6.41 -1.63 16.37
N THR A 103 -7.01 -1.28 17.51
CA THR A 103 -6.63 -0.09 18.29
C THR A 103 -5.15 -0.09 18.69
N ASP A 104 -4.53 -1.26 18.85
CA ASP A 104 -3.10 -1.37 19.17
C ASP A 104 -2.20 -0.83 18.04
N MET A 105 -2.72 -0.72 16.80
CA MET A 105 -2.02 -0.07 15.69
C MET A 105 -1.97 1.46 15.82
N ASP A 106 -2.71 2.08 16.74
CA ASP A 106 -2.68 3.53 16.94
C ASP A 106 -1.27 4.03 17.28
N LEU A 107 -0.55 3.31 18.15
CA LEU A 107 0.83 3.65 18.49
C LEU A 107 1.77 3.58 17.28
N MET A 108 1.57 2.57 16.42
CA MET A 108 2.33 2.41 15.18
C MET A 108 2.04 3.57 14.21
N MET A 109 0.77 3.96 14.05
CA MET A 109 0.40 5.04 13.15
C MET A 109 0.82 6.42 13.67
N LEU A 110 0.76 6.63 15.00
CA LEU A 110 1.34 7.81 15.64
C LEU A 110 2.86 7.89 15.42
N PHE A 111 3.55 6.75 15.47
CA PHE A 111 4.97 6.69 15.12
C PHE A 111 5.23 7.07 13.67
N VAL A 112 4.47 6.51 12.71
CA VAL A 112 4.55 6.84 11.28
C VAL A 112 4.41 8.35 11.07
N SER A 113 3.43 8.95 11.73
CA SER A 113 3.19 10.39 11.71
C SER A 113 4.38 11.19 12.28
N LYS A 114 4.86 10.82 13.48
CA LYS A 114 5.96 11.51 14.17
C LYS A 114 7.29 11.41 13.44
N LYS A 115 7.59 10.27 12.82
CA LYS A 115 8.84 10.04 12.07
C LYS A 115 8.78 10.54 10.63
N SER A 116 7.68 11.17 10.22
CA SER A 116 7.54 11.75 8.87
C SER A 116 7.73 10.72 7.76
N VAL A 117 7.21 9.51 7.95
CA VAL A 117 7.24 8.43 6.95
C VAL A 117 6.54 8.90 5.68
N GLN A 118 7.15 8.63 4.53
CA GLN A 118 6.65 9.10 3.22
C GLN A 118 5.93 8.00 2.44
N LYS A 119 6.29 6.74 2.66
CA LYS A 119 5.71 5.59 1.97
C LYS A 119 5.28 4.56 3.00
N LEU A 120 4.00 4.24 3.02
CA LEU A 120 3.46 3.25 3.95
C LEU A 120 2.71 2.16 3.18
N THR A 121 3.00 0.90 3.50
CA THR A 121 2.24 -0.26 3.03
C THR A 121 1.76 -1.06 4.23
N LEU A 122 0.44 -1.30 4.31
CA LEU A 122 -0.18 -2.16 5.30
C LEU A 122 -1.02 -3.22 4.58
N SER A 123 -0.69 -4.50 4.79
CA SER A 123 -1.47 -5.62 4.26
C SER A 123 -1.99 -6.48 5.40
N PHE A 124 -3.31 -6.61 5.49
CA PHE A 124 -3.98 -7.44 6.48
C PHE A 124 -4.45 -8.72 5.80
N TYR A 125 -4.18 -9.88 6.40
CA TYR A 125 -4.51 -11.18 5.79
C TYR A 125 -5.47 -12.00 6.65
N GLU A 126 -5.97 -11.40 7.73
CA GLU A 126 -6.88 -12.10 8.62
C GLU A 126 -8.33 -12.01 8.15
N LYS A 127 -9.07 -13.11 8.29
CA LYS A 127 -10.43 -13.28 7.74
C LYS A 127 -11.40 -12.18 8.17
N ARG A 128 -11.27 -11.67 9.39
CA ARG A 128 -12.14 -10.61 9.95
C ARG A 128 -11.63 -9.19 9.72
N ALA A 129 -10.47 -9.01 9.07
CA ALA A 129 -9.85 -7.69 8.94
C ALA A 129 -10.72 -6.64 8.21
N LEU A 130 -11.72 -7.08 7.45
CA LEU A 130 -12.66 -6.21 6.75
C LEU A 130 -13.74 -5.62 7.65
N GLU A 131 -13.99 -6.23 8.82
CA GLU A 131 -14.87 -5.70 9.86
C GLU A 131 -14.12 -4.65 10.72
N ASP A 132 -12.79 -4.65 10.65
CA ASP A 132 -11.96 -3.78 11.46
C ASP A 132 -11.57 -2.51 10.69
N LYS A 133 -11.93 -1.37 11.27
CA LYS A 133 -11.56 -0.04 10.77
C LYS A 133 -10.06 0.20 10.92
N ILE A 134 -9.43 0.72 9.86
CA ILE A 134 -8.05 1.21 9.95
C ILE A 134 -7.93 2.31 11.00
N SER A 135 -6.86 2.24 11.80
CA SER A 135 -6.55 3.22 12.84
C SER A 135 -6.71 4.66 12.34
N SER A 136 -7.48 5.46 13.07
CA SER A 136 -7.70 6.86 12.73
C SER A 136 -6.40 7.68 12.80
N ALA A 137 -5.42 7.24 13.60
CA ALA A 137 -4.12 7.90 13.71
C ALA A 137 -3.33 7.89 12.38
N LEU A 138 -3.63 6.98 11.44
CA LEU A 138 -3.05 6.99 10.09
C LEU A 138 -3.27 8.34 9.38
N PHE A 139 -4.45 8.93 9.56
CA PHE A 139 -4.86 10.17 8.92
C PHE A 139 -4.14 11.41 9.50
N THR A 140 -3.27 11.23 10.49
CA THR A 140 -2.36 12.28 10.99
C THR A 140 -1.03 12.32 10.22
N ALA A 141 -0.69 11.30 9.44
CA ALA A 141 0.58 11.18 8.74
C ALA A 141 0.66 12.07 7.48
N ARG A 142 0.83 13.38 7.68
CA ARG A 142 0.78 14.41 6.62
C ARG A 142 1.93 14.36 5.60
N GLN A 143 2.98 13.59 5.87
CA GLN A 143 4.15 13.46 4.98
C GLN A 143 4.02 12.32 3.97
N LEU A 144 2.93 11.55 4.02
CA LEU A 144 2.71 10.45 3.09
C LEU A 144 2.61 10.95 1.64
N SER A 145 3.49 10.40 0.81
CA SER A 145 3.51 10.50 -0.65
C SER A 145 2.95 9.25 -1.33
N TYR A 146 3.00 8.12 -0.61
CA TYR A 146 2.48 6.83 -1.06
C TYR A 146 1.83 6.10 0.11
N LEU A 147 0.61 5.62 -0.11
CA LEU A 147 -0.14 4.80 0.84
C LEU A 147 -0.69 3.58 0.12
N ARG A 148 -0.35 2.39 0.60
CA ARG A 148 -0.98 1.13 0.20
C ARG A 148 -1.68 0.49 1.38
N LEU A 149 -2.96 0.17 1.23
CA LEU A 149 -3.75 -0.60 2.18
C LEU A 149 -4.37 -1.80 1.49
N ARG A 150 -4.36 -2.96 2.16
CA ARG A 150 -4.99 -4.17 1.66
C ARG A 150 -5.84 -4.84 2.74
N ASN A 151 -7.07 -5.22 2.38
CA ASN A 151 -8.04 -5.96 3.21
C ASN A 151 -8.34 -5.32 4.58
N CYS A 152 -8.79 -4.07 4.60
CA CYS A 152 -9.31 -3.40 5.80
C CYS A 152 -10.55 -2.59 5.47
N GLU A 153 -11.29 -2.13 6.48
CA GLU A 153 -12.24 -1.04 6.29
C GLU A 153 -11.47 0.30 6.20
N PHE A 154 -11.65 1.01 5.09
CA PHE A 154 -11.12 2.34 4.86
C PHE A 154 -12.22 3.39 5.01
N SER A 155 -12.20 4.12 6.14
CA SER A 155 -13.13 5.22 6.39
C SER A 155 -12.42 6.39 7.07
N ALA A 156 -12.22 7.47 6.31
CA ALA A 156 -11.58 8.68 6.80
C ALA A 156 -12.40 9.35 7.93
N PRO A 157 -11.77 9.73 9.05
CA PRO A 157 -12.44 10.47 10.12
C PRO A 157 -12.94 11.84 9.66
N SER A 158 -13.97 12.38 10.31
CA SER A 158 -14.54 13.69 9.98
C SER A 158 -13.55 14.86 10.12
N TRP A 159 -12.61 14.77 11.06
CA TRP A 159 -11.56 15.77 11.29
C TRP A 159 -10.42 15.71 10.26
N PHE A 160 -10.40 14.71 9.36
CA PHE A 160 -9.33 14.54 8.40
C PHE A 160 -9.28 15.70 7.40
N LEU A 161 -8.16 16.42 7.41
CA LEU A 161 -7.91 17.61 6.58
C LEU A 161 -7.32 17.29 5.20
N GLY A 162 -6.88 16.06 4.96
CA GLY A 162 -6.28 15.65 3.70
C GLY A 162 -4.82 15.23 3.76
N PHE A 163 -4.39 14.56 2.68
CA PHE A 163 -3.00 14.22 2.43
C PHE A 163 -2.47 15.10 1.30
N SER A 164 -1.85 16.23 1.67
CA SER A 164 -1.39 17.24 0.70
C SER A 164 -0.21 16.80 -0.17
N LYS A 165 0.50 15.72 0.21
CA LYS A 165 1.66 15.18 -0.52
C LYS A 165 1.40 13.85 -1.21
N LEU A 166 0.21 13.25 -1.04
CA LEU A 166 -0.08 11.90 -1.49
C LEU A 166 -0.18 11.86 -3.02
N ALA A 167 0.86 11.34 -3.66
CA ALA A 167 0.95 11.20 -5.10
C ALA A 167 0.40 9.86 -5.59
N ARG A 168 0.38 8.83 -4.72
CA ARG A 168 -0.16 7.52 -5.06
C ARG A 168 -0.90 6.87 -3.89
N LEU A 169 -2.09 6.35 -4.18
CA LEU A 169 -2.95 5.64 -3.25
C LEU A 169 -3.34 4.29 -3.85
N ASP A 170 -2.97 3.22 -3.16
CA ASP A 170 -3.27 1.85 -3.57
C ASP A 170 -4.20 1.20 -2.50
N LEU A 171 -5.47 1.00 -2.84
CA LEU A 171 -6.46 0.34 -2.00
C LEU A 171 -6.86 -0.99 -2.65
N TYR A 172 -6.49 -2.11 -2.03
CA TYR A 172 -6.72 -3.45 -2.56
C TYR A 172 -7.65 -4.27 -1.67
N GLY A 173 -8.79 -4.70 -2.22
CA GLY A 173 -9.75 -5.51 -1.48
C GLY A 173 -10.20 -4.85 -0.18
N VAL A 174 -10.33 -3.53 -0.15
CA VAL A 174 -10.78 -2.79 1.04
C VAL A 174 -12.31 -2.73 1.10
N HIS A 175 -12.87 -2.66 2.30
CA HIS A 175 -14.26 -2.27 2.47
C HIS A 175 -14.34 -0.75 2.58
N VAL A 176 -15.19 -0.12 1.77
CA VAL A 176 -15.52 1.31 1.89
C VAL A 176 -17.04 1.39 2.08
N PRO A 177 -17.53 1.87 3.25
CA PRO A 177 -18.96 1.88 3.54
C PRO A 177 -19.81 2.65 2.50
N SER A 178 -19.25 3.71 1.93
CA SER A 178 -19.84 4.44 0.81
C SER A 178 -18.76 4.84 -0.21
N PRO A 179 -18.61 4.10 -1.32
CA PRO A 179 -17.67 4.42 -2.39
C PRO A 179 -17.89 5.78 -3.06
N SER A 180 -19.15 6.23 -3.16
CA SER A 180 -19.47 7.58 -3.67
C SER A 180 -18.87 8.66 -2.78
N ASN A 181 -19.03 8.53 -1.45
CA ASN A 181 -18.43 9.47 -0.49
C ASN A 181 -16.90 9.44 -0.53
N PHE A 182 -16.27 8.30 -0.84
CA PHE A 182 -14.82 8.28 -1.04
C PHE A 182 -14.41 9.21 -2.20
N CYS A 183 -15.14 9.19 -3.30
CA CYS A 183 -14.86 10.05 -4.45
C CYS A 183 -15.17 11.52 -4.18
N GLU A 184 -16.27 11.80 -3.48
CA GLU A 184 -16.78 13.16 -3.22
C GLU A 184 -16.09 13.85 -2.02
N ASP A 185 -15.78 13.12 -0.96
CA ASP A 185 -15.29 13.69 0.31
C ASP A 185 -13.79 13.47 0.53
N PHE A 186 -13.24 12.33 0.09
CA PHE A 186 -11.85 11.96 0.39
C PHE A 186 -10.87 12.38 -0.72
N LEU A 187 -11.17 12.06 -1.98
CA LEU A 187 -10.25 12.37 -3.10
C LEU A 187 -9.90 13.87 -3.23
N PRO A 188 -10.85 14.83 -3.07
CA PRO A 188 -10.51 16.26 -3.13
C PRO A 188 -9.52 16.71 -2.06
N LYS A 189 -9.40 15.94 -0.97
CA LYS A 189 -8.43 16.20 0.11
C LYS A 189 -7.02 15.67 -0.23
N CYS A 190 -6.82 15.11 -1.42
CA CYS A 190 -5.54 14.61 -1.92
C CYS A 190 -5.17 15.30 -3.26
N PRO A 191 -4.84 16.61 -3.24
CA PRO A 191 -4.79 17.46 -4.44
C PRO A 191 -3.65 17.16 -5.42
N VAL A 192 -2.68 16.34 -5.04
CA VAL A 192 -1.51 15.96 -5.87
C VAL A 192 -1.54 14.49 -6.28
N LEU A 193 -2.66 13.79 -6.07
CA LEU A 193 -2.82 12.38 -6.36
C LEU A 193 -2.72 12.12 -7.88
N GLN A 194 -1.71 11.36 -8.30
CA GLN A 194 -1.46 11.03 -9.71
C GLN A 194 -1.84 9.58 -10.03
N HIS A 195 -1.76 8.68 -9.05
CA HIS A 195 -2.07 7.27 -9.22
C HIS A 195 -3.07 6.81 -8.16
N LEU A 196 -4.20 6.26 -8.60
CA LEU A 196 -5.20 5.68 -7.74
C LEU A 196 -5.47 4.25 -8.18
N ILE A 197 -5.23 3.29 -7.30
CA ILE A 197 -5.76 1.93 -7.40
C ILE A 197 -6.85 1.81 -6.35
N PHE A 198 -8.06 1.51 -6.77
CA PHE A 198 -9.25 1.48 -5.93
C PHE A 198 -10.06 0.21 -6.19
N VAL A 199 -9.60 -0.90 -5.64
CA VAL A 199 -10.25 -2.20 -5.72
C VAL A 199 -10.98 -2.46 -4.40
N ILE A 200 -12.30 -2.41 -4.43
CA ILE A 200 -13.15 -2.60 -3.24
C ILE A 200 -13.72 -4.01 -3.16
N GLN A 201 -14.05 -4.47 -1.96
CA GLN A 201 -14.85 -5.69 -1.80
C GLN A 201 -16.35 -5.41 -1.95
N GLY A 202 -17.04 -6.34 -2.61
CA GLY A 202 -18.47 -6.25 -2.88
C GLY A 202 -18.78 -5.54 -4.20
N SER A 203 -20.06 -5.56 -4.58
CA SER A 203 -20.56 -4.91 -5.79
C SER A 203 -21.32 -3.65 -5.43
N ASP A 204 -20.69 -2.47 -5.51
CA ASP A 204 -21.45 -1.22 -5.59
C ASP A 204 -21.82 -0.95 -7.05
N SER A 205 -23.10 -0.79 -7.31
CA SER A 205 -23.66 -0.51 -8.65
C SER A 205 -23.95 0.98 -8.85
N ARG A 206 -23.81 1.79 -7.80
CA ARG A 206 -24.05 3.23 -7.86
C ARG A 206 -22.97 3.91 -8.70
N LYS A 207 -23.41 4.93 -9.44
CA LYS A 207 -22.53 5.82 -10.18
C LYS A 207 -21.65 6.59 -9.20
N ALA A 208 -20.34 6.51 -9.36
CA ALA A 208 -19.38 7.32 -8.63
C ALA A 208 -18.90 8.47 -9.50
N GLU A 209 -18.93 9.69 -8.98
CA GLU A 209 -18.35 10.85 -9.65
C GLU A 209 -16.96 11.13 -9.09
N LEU A 210 -15.94 10.94 -9.91
CA LEU A 210 -14.55 11.13 -9.53
C LEU A 210 -14.07 12.50 -10.01
N VAL A 211 -13.69 13.35 -9.05
CA VAL A 211 -13.07 14.65 -9.31
C VAL A 211 -11.63 14.62 -8.85
N SER A 212 -10.68 14.73 -9.79
CA SER A 212 -9.26 14.83 -9.44
C SER A 212 -8.44 15.55 -10.51
N PRO A 213 -7.98 16.78 -10.24
CA PRO A 213 -7.28 17.58 -11.25
C PRO A 213 -5.87 17.09 -11.56
N SER A 214 -5.30 16.19 -10.76
CA SER A 214 -3.92 15.70 -10.90
C SER A 214 -3.82 14.24 -11.35
N LEU A 215 -4.94 13.51 -11.42
CA LEU A 215 -4.94 12.07 -11.64
C LEU A 215 -4.48 11.73 -13.07
N LYS A 216 -3.55 10.77 -13.16
CA LYS A 216 -2.99 10.26 -14.42
C LYS A 216 -3.34 8.80 -14.66
N VAL A 217 -3.37 8.00 -13.60
CA VAL A 217 -3.65 6.57 -13.65
C VAL A 217 -4.76 6.23 -12.67
N PHE A 218 -5.79 5.57 -13.18
CA PHE A 218 -6.89 5.02 -12.40
C PHE A 218 -7.01 3.53 -12.65
N GLU A 219 -7.04 2.73 -11.59
CA GLU A 219 -7.31 1.29 -11.65
C GLU A 219 -8.42 0.94 -10.65
N SER A 220 -9.45 0.20 -11.05
CA SER A 220 -10.56 -0.14 -10.16
C SER A 220 -11.36 -1.33 -10.63
N ASN A 221 -12.11 -1.96 -9.73
CA ASN A 221 -13.19 -2.88 -10.08
C ASN A 221 -14.57 -2.21 -10.12
N LEU A 222 -14.62 -0.88 -9.96
CA LEU A 222 -15.83 -0.08 -10.17
C LEU A 222 -16.03 0.19 -11.65
N TRP A 223 -17.13 -0.32 -12.20
CA TRP A 223 -17.46 -0.15 -13.61
C TRP A 223 -18.25 1.14 -13.91
N ASN A 224 -18.94 1.71 -12.92
CA ASN A 224 -19.81 2.89 -13.08
C ASN A 224 -19.15 4.16 -12.50
N VAL A 225 -18.05 4.63 -13.13
CA VAL A 225 -17.30 5.82 -12.69
C VAL A 225 -17.37 6.91 -13.75
N CYS A 226 -17.79 8.11 -13.35
CA CYS A 226 -17.81 9.31 -14.18
C CYS A 226 -16.68 10.25 -13.75
N PHE A 227 -15.76 10.52 -14.66
CA PHE A 227 -14.61 11.38 -14.39
C PHE A 227 -14.96 12.83 -14.73
N LYS A 228 -14.78 13.74 -13.77
CA LYS A 228 -15.03 15.17 -13.91
C LYS A 228 -13.78 15.95 -13.53
N HIS A 229 -13.39 16.94 -14.33
CA HIS A 229 -12.20 17.76 -14.08
C HIS A 229 -10.92 16.94 -13.87
N THR A 230 -10.72 15.90 -14.71
CA THR A 230 -9.53 15.02 -14.69
C THR A 230 -8.74 15.15 -16.01
N PRO A 231 -8.14 16.33 -16.29
CA PRO A 231 -7.58 16.62 -17.60
C PRO A 231 -6.32 15.82 -17.95
N PHE A 232 -5.65 15.21 -16.96
CA PHE A 232 -4.40 14.47 -17.16
C PHE A 232 -4.57 12.95 -17.11
N LEU A 233 -5.81 12.45 -17.04
CA LEU A 233 -6.08 11.02 -16.93
C LEU A 233 -5.75 10.34 -18.26
N SER A 234 -4.60 9.66 -18.30
CA SER A 234 -4.09 9.00 -19.50
C SER A 234 -4.21 7.49 -19.48
N THR A 235 -4.34 6.88 -18.30
CA THR A 235 -4.50 5.43 -18.16
C THR A 235 -5.67 5.10 -17.26
N VAL A 236 -6.60 4.30 -17.78
CA VAL A 236 -7.70 3.71 -17.02
C VAL A 236 -7.61 2.19 -17.15
N ARG A 237 -7.60 1.47 -16.02
CA ARG A 237 -7.72 0.01 -15.95
C ARG A 237 -8.96 -0.36 -15.13
N ILE A 238 -9.91 -1.06 -15.74
CA ILE A 238 -11.08 -1.59 -15.05
C ILE A 238 -10.94 -3.11 -14.96
N GLU A 239 -10.86 -3.66 -13.75
CA GLU A 239 -10.80 -5.11 -13.51
C GLU A 239 -12.17 -5.64 -13.07
N LEU A 240 -12.84 -6.35 -13.96
CA LEU A 240 -14.10 -7.03 -13.69
C LEU A 240 -13.82 -8.30 -12.89
N MET A 241 -14.02 -8.23 -11.57
CA MET A 241 -13.85 -9.38 -10.68
C MET A 241 -15.00 -10.39 -10.86
N ASP A 242 -14.66 -11.68 -10.93
CA ASP A 242 -15.61 -12.80 -10.87
C ASP A 242 -16.39 -12.72 -9.54
N VAL A 243 -17.69 -12.40 -9.60
CA VAL A 243 -18.57 -12.63 -8.45
C VAL A 243 -18.87 -14.11 -8.42
N TYR A 244 -18.03 -14.86 -7.71
CA TYR A 244 -18.36 -16.23 -7.33
C TYR A 244 -19.74 -16.20 -6.65
N GLN A 245 -20.72 -16.82 -7.31
CA GLN A 245 -22.07 -17.07 -6.84
C GLN A 245 -22.96 -15.83 -6.67
N ASN A 246 -23.54 -15.35 -7.76
CA ASN A 246 -24.98 -15.12 -7.84
C ASN A 246 -25.42 -14.82 -9.27
N ASP A 247 -26.47 -15.51 -9.73
CA ASP A 247 -27.13 -15.44 -11.04
C ASP A 247 -27.56 -14.05 -11.54
N LYS A 248 -27.28 -12.98 -10.78
CA LYS A 248 -27.62 -11.59 -11.13
C LYS A 248 -26.63 -10.94 -12.10
N LEU A 249 -25.47 -11.55 -12.37
CA LEU A 249 -24.49 -11.04 -13.35
C LEU A 249 -24.79 -11.39 -14.81
N SER A 250 -25.82 -12.21 -15.06
CA SER A 250 -26.39 -12.42 -16.39
C SER A 250 -26.85 -11.11 -17.08
N LYS A 251 -26.95 -10.00 -16.33
CA LYS A 251 -27.24 -8.65 -16.85
C LYS A 251 -26.02 -7.83 -17.28
N TYR A 252 -24.81 -8.11 -16.78
CA TYR A 252 -23.59 -7.38 -17.16
C TYR A 252 -22.85 -8.11 -18.29
N ARG A 253 -23.62 -8.62 -19.26
CA ARG A 253 -23.06 -9.19 -20.48
C ARG A 253 -22.17 -8.15 -21.14
N ALA A 254 -20.94 -8.58 -21.41
CA ALA A 254 -20.12 -8.22 -22.56
C ALA A 254 -20.34 -6.80 -23.10
N TYR A 255 -19.38 -5.92 -22.81
CA TYR A 255 -19.09 -4.76 -23.64
C TYR A 255 -20.29 -3.81 -23.82
N ASP A 256 -20.61 -3.04 -22.78
CA ASP A 256 -21.51 -1.90 -22.95
C ASP A 256 -20.81 -0.86 -23.84
N PRO A 257 -21.31 -0.57 -25.06
CA PRO A 257 -20.70 0.42 -25.96
C PRO A 257 -20.64 1.81 -25.32
N ASP A 258 -21.53 2.09 -24.37
CA ASP A 258 -21.58 3.36 -23.64
C ASP A 258 -20.36 3.52 -22.71
N ILE A 259 -19.73 2.42 -22.29
CA ILE A 259 -18.49 2.46 -21.49
C ILE A 259 -17.34 2.97 -22.35
N ALA A 260 -17.11 2.35 -23.52
CA ALA A 260 -16.07 2.80 -24.43
C ALA A 260 -16.29 4.27 -24.85
N ALA A 261 -17.55 4.65 -25.11
CA ALA A 261 -17.92 6.03 -25.40
C ALA A 261 -17.64 6.99 -24.22
N ALA A 262 -18.02 6.61 -22.99
CA ALA A 262 -17.78 7.41 -21.79
C ALA A 262 -16.29 7.68 -21.55
N PHE A 263 -15.44 6.65 -21.74
CA PHE A 263 -14.00 6.79 -21.56
C PHE A 263 -13.31 7.49 -22.73
N SER A 264 -13.80 7.34 -23.97
CA SER A 264 -13.27 8.04 -25.14
C SER A 264 -13.45 9.55 -25.09
N SER A 265 -14.35 10.06 -24.25
CA SER A 265 -14.58 11.50 -24.07
C SER A 265 -13.49 12.20 -23.22
N LEU A 266 -12.55 11.44 -22.65
CA LEU A 266 -11.48 11.98 -21.82
C LEU A 266 -10.37 12.60 -22.68
N PRO A 267 -9.96 13.86 -22.41
CA PRO A 267 -9.12 14.62 -23.33
C PRO A 267 -7.69 14.12 -23.45
N ALA A 268 -7.20 13.35 -22.48
CA ALA A 268 -5.81 12.87 -22.42
C ALA A 268 -5.69 11.35 -22.35
N ILE A 269 -6.78 10.60 -22.56
CA ILE A 269 -6.76 9.13 -22.45
C ILE A 269 -5.88 8.55 -23.55
N GLU A 270 -4.87 7.78 -23.16
CA GLU A 270 -3.96 7.07 -24.07
C GLU A 270 -4.22 5.56 -24.03
N LYS A 271 -4.55 5.05 -22.84
CA LYS A 271 -4.71 3.62 -22.56
C LYS A 271 -5.97 3.35 -21.76
N LEU A 272 -6.87 2.56 -22.33
CA LEU A 272 -8.00 1.97 -21.62
C LEU A 272 -7.81 0.45 -21.60
N ILE A 273 -7.73 -0.13 -20.41
CA ILE A 273 -7.62 -1.57 -20.21
C ILE A 273 -8.88 -2.04 -19.51
N ILE A 274 -9.65 -2.91 -20.14
CA ILE A 274 -10.80 -3.57 -19.52
C ILE A 274 -10.41 -5.03 -19.37
N GLY A 275 -10.06 -5.38 -18.13
CA GLY A 275 -9.66 -6.72 -17.73
C GLY A 275 -10.75 -7.43 -16.94
N GLY A 276 -10.58 -8.73 -16.78
CA GLY A 276 -11.43 -9.51 -15.88
C GLY A 276 -10.95 -10.94 -15.74
N GLN A 277 -11.55 -11.65 -14.80
CA GLN A 277 -11.43 -13.10 -14.71
C GLN A 277 -12.77 -13.71 -15.08
N TRP A 278 -12.71 -14.78 -15.90
CA TRP A 278 -13.87 -15.62 -16.18
C TRP A 278 -13.44 -17.07 -16.13
N MET A 279 -14.05 -17.84 -15.22
CA MET A 279 -13.73 -19.26 -15.00
C MET A 279 -12.22 -19.52 -14.76
N GLY A 280 -11.56 -18.63 -14.01
CA GLY A 280 -10.13 -18.74 -13.72
C GLY A 280 -9.20 -18.38 -14.88
N VAL A 281 -9.74 -17.96 -16.03
CA VAL A 281 -8.96 -17.40 -17.14
C VAL A 281 -9.03 -15.89 -17.08
N SER A 282 -7.87 -15.24 -17.04
CA SER A 282 -7.78 -13.78 -17.10
C SER A 282 -7.81 -13.31 -18.55
N PHE A 283 -8.56 -12.24 -18.82
CA PHE A 283 -8.58 -11.55 -20.12
C PHE A 283 -8.34 -10.06 -19.90
N ASP A 284 -7.65 -9.42 -20.84
CA ASP A 284 -7.44 -7.97 -20.87
C ASP A 284 -7.72 -7.47 -22.30
N PHE A 285 -8.65 -6.53 -22.44
CA PHE A 285 -8.86 -5.76 -23.67
C PHE A 285 -8.19 -4.41 -23.53
N ALA A 286 -7.13 -4.17 -24.30
CA ALA A 286 -6.42 -2.90 -24.31
C ALA A 286 -6.78 -2.07 -25.54
N PHE A 287 -7.26 -0.86 -25.31
CA PHE A 287 -7.50 0.15 -26.32
C PHE A 287 -6.43 1.23 -26.20
N ALA A 288 -5.74 1.49 -27.29
CA ALA A 288 -4.83 2.62 -27.43
C ALA A 288 -5.54 3.71 -28.23
N PHE A 289 -5.54 4.93 -27.71
CA PHE A 289 -6.07 6.10 -28.40
C PHE A 289 -4.86 6.91 -28.92
N VAL A 290 -4.96 7.37 -30.18
CA VAL A 290 -3.91 8.14 -30.89
C VAL A 290 -4.16 9.62 -30.72
#